data_AF-A0A2G9MW01-F1
#
_entry.id   AF-A0A2G9MW01-F1
#
_cell.length_a   1.000
_cell.length_b   1.000
_cell.length_c   1.000
_cell.angle_alpha   90.00
_cell.angle_beta   90.00
_cell.angle_gamma   90.00
#
_symmetry.space_group_name_H-M   'P 1'
#
loop_
_entity.id
_entity.type
_entity.pdbx_description
1 polymer ?
#
loop_
_entity_poly.entity_id
_entity_poly.type
_entity_poly.pdbx_seq_one_letter_code
_entity_poly.pdbx_strand_id
1 'polypeptide(L)'
;CDVNPKRFGKEIAKLSNNKKIRSYHHADSRFVVVSAASIIAKVTRDRAISKLRKNYDLGSGYPSDSKTIDFVTSYYRINQILPVFVRKSWKPTQKILNKKLL
;
A
#
# COMPACT_ATOMS: atom_id res chain seq x y z
N CYS A 1 -4.59 9.37 3.35
CA CYS A 1 -6.03 9.07 3.29
C CYS A 1 -6.79 10.38 3.21
N ASP A 2 -7.96 10.41 2.55
CA ASP A 2 -8.81 11.60 2.61
C ASP A 2 -9.22 11.84 4.07
N VAL A 3 -8.92 13.03 4.60
CA VAL A 3 -9.23 13.42 5.97
C VAL A 3 -10.72 13.73 6.15
N ASN A 4 -11.46 13.97 5.06
CA ASN A 4 -12.87 14.29 5.07
C ASN A 4 -13.69 13.10 4.50
N PRO A 5 -14.33 12.29 5.35
CA PRO A 5 -15.06 11.12 4.91
C PRO A 5 -16.30 11.48 4.09
N LYS A 6 -16.93 12.64 4.35
CA LYS A 6 -18.07 13.13 3.55
C LYS A 6 -17.66 13.44 2.11
N ARG A 7 -16.51 14.12 1.93
CA ARG A 7 -15.96 14.40 0.59
C ARG A 7 -15.66 13.09 -0.14
N PHE A 8 -14.95 12.18 0.51
CA PHE A 8 -14.66 10.86 -0.06
C PHE A 8 -15.92 10.13 -0.51
N GLY A 9 -16.96 10.10 0.33
CA GLY A 9 -18.24 9.48 0.00
C GLY A 9 -18.91 10.08 -1.24
N LYS A 10 -18.86 11.42 -1.40
CA LYS A 10 -19.38 12.11 -2.59
C LYS A 10 -18.63 11.73 -3.86
N GLU A 11 -17.29 11.67 -3.80
CA GLU A 11 -16.49 11.28 -4.96
C GLU A 11 -16.75 9.83 -5.38
N ILE A 12 -16.88 8.90 -4.43
CA ILE A 12 -17.23 7.51 -4.74
C ILE A 12 -18.65 7.40 -5.30
N ALA A 13 -19.61 8.19 -4.83
CA ALA A 13 -20.98 8.18 -5.36
C ALA A 13 -21.02 8.54 -6.85
N LYS A 14 -20.25 9.56 -7.27
CA LYS A 14 -20.11 9.95 -8.69
C LYS A 14 -19.61 8.79 -9.56
N LEU A 15 -18.71 7.98 -9.02
CA LEU A 15 -18.16 6.79 -9.70
C LEU A 15 -19.06 5.56 -9.64
N SER A 16 -20.13 5.60 -8.85
CA SER A 16 -20.98 4.43 -8.54
C SER A 16 -22.41 4.60 -9.07
N ASN A 17 -22.58 5.25 -10.23
CA ASN A 17 -23.90 5.60 -10.80
C ASN A 17 -24.80 6.30 -9.77
N ASN A 18 -24.22 7.19 -8.96
CA ASN A 18 -24.90 7.93 -7.89
C ASN A 18 -25.61 7.04 -6.84
N LYS A 19 -25.15 5.80 -6.63
CA LYS A 19 -25.59 4.98 -5.50
C LYS A 19 -25.36 5.70 -4.17
N LYS A 20 -26.20 5.39 -3.17
CA LYS A 20 -26.10 5.95 -1.82
C LYS A 20 -24.81 5.48 -1.14
N ILE A 21 -23.85 6.39 -0.97
CA ILE A 21 -22.59 6.12 -0.26
C ILE A 21 -22.61 6.77 1.12
N ARG A 22 -22.24 5.99 2.13
CA ARG A 22 -21.95 6.48 3.49
C ARG A 22 -20.51 6.14 3.83
N SER A 23 -19.73 7.15 4.16
CA SER A 23 -18.30 7.03 4.45
C SER A 23 -18.02 7.56 5.84
N TYR A 24 -17.16 6.85 6.58
CA TYR A 24 -16.81 7.13 7.97
C TYR A 24 -15.35 6.80 8.21
N HIS A 25 -14.72 7.55 9.12
CA HIS A 25 -13.49 7.08 9.76
C HIS A 25 -13.80 5.85 10.62
N HIS A 26 -12.87 4.89 10.64
CA HIS A 26 -12.98 3.65 11.42
C HIS A 26 -14.27 2.85 11.16
N ALA A 27 -14.77 2.85 9.93
CA ALA A 27 -16.01 2.16 9.57
C ALA A 27 -15.97 0.64 9.85
N ASP A 28 -14.80 0.03 9.78
CA ASP A 28 -14.58 -1.39 10.09
C ASP A 28 -14.78 -1.75 11.56
N SER A 29 -14.63 -0.80 12.48
CA SER A 29 -14.95 -0.99 13.90
C SER A 29 -16.45 -0.86 14.21
N ARG A 30 -17.23 -0.29 13.28
CA ARG A 30 -18.63 0.11 13.50
C ARG A 30 -19.64 -0.74 12.74
N PHE A 31 -19.25 -1.28 11.58
CA PHE A 31 -20.15 -2.00 10.69
C PHE A 31 -19.57 -3.38 10.36
N VAL A 32 -20.29 -4.44 10.74
CA VAL A 32 -19.85 -5.84 10.57
C VAL A 32 -19.47 -6.15 9.12
N VAL A 33 -20.25 -5.67 8.15
CA VAL A 33 -19.96 -5.87 6.72
C VAL A 33 -18.64 -5.22 6.28
N VAL A 34 -18.28 -4.06 6.85
CA VAL A 34 -17.01 -3.38 6.57
C VAL A 34 -15.86 -4.08 7.29
N SER A 35 -16.10 -4.61 8.49
CA SER A 35 -15.14 -5.46 9.21
C SER A 35 -14.79 -6.72 8.41
N ALA A 36 -15.80 -7.42 7.87
CA ALA A 36 -15.60 -8.58 7.01
C ALA A 36 -14.78 -8.21 5.76
N ALA A 37 -15.08 -7.09 5.09
CA ALA A 37 -14.29 -6.59 3.98
C ALA A 37 -12.83 -6.29 4.38
N SER A 38 -12.62 -5.73 5.59
CA SER A 38 -11.30 -5.45 6.16
C SER A 38 -10.48 -6.72 6.37
N ILE A 39 -11.11 -7.81 6.85
CA ILE A 39 -10.48 -9.13 7.01
C ILE A 39 -10.07 -9.69 5.64
N ILE A 40 -10.98 -9.71 4.67
CA ILE A 40 -10.70 -10.22 3.31
C ILE A 40 -9.52 -9.46 2.70
N ALA A 41 -9.50 -8.14 2.82
CA ALA A 41 -8.42 -7.31 2.29
C ALA A 41 -7.07 -7.62 2.94
N LYS A 42 -7.01 -7.71 4.28
CA LYS A 42 -5.77 -7.99 5.02
C LYS A 42 -5.23 -9.39 4.74
N VAL A 43 -6.09 -10.41 4.78
CA VAL A 43 -5.69 -11.79 4.49
C VAL A 43 -5.17 -11.93 3.06
N THR A 44 -5.84 -11.28 2.10
CA THR A 44 -5.40 -11.30 0.69
C THR A 44 -4.05 -10.60 0.51
N ARG A 45 -3.85 -9.45 1.18
CA ARG A 45 -2.57 -8.74 1.18
C ARG A 45 -1.45 -9.62 1.71
N ASP A 46 -1.66 -10.25 2.86
CA ASP A 46 -0.62 -11.03 3.53
C ASP A 46 -0.27 -12.28 2.71
N ARG A 47 -1.26 -12.91 2.05
CA ARG A 47 -1.02 -13.99 1.07
C ARG A 47 -0.20 -13.51 -0.13
N ALA A 48 -0.47 -12.32 -0.67
CA ALA A 48 0.30 -11.77 -1.79
C ALA A 48 1.76 -11.50 -1.38
N ILE A 49 1.98 -10.92 -0.20
CA ILE A 49 3.33 -10.69 0.34
C ILE A 49 4.05 -12.01 0.63
N SER A 50 3.36 -13.02 1.17
CA SER A 50 3.92 -14.35 1.41
C SER A 50 4.44 -15.00 0.12
N LYS A 51 3.75 -14.83 -1.01
CA LYS A 51 4.24 -15.31 -2.32
C LYS A 51 5.55 -14.64 -2.72
N LEU A 52 5.68 -13.33 -2.51
CA LEU A 52 6.92 -12.61 -2.80
C LEU A 52 8.06 -13.06 -1.85
N ARG A 53 7.73 -13.31 -0.57
CA ARG A 53 8.69 -13.76 0.44
C ARG A 53 9.33 -15.12 0.16
N LYS A 54 8.77 -15.92 -0.76
CA LYS A 54 9.40 -17.16 -1.22
C LYS A 54 10.75 -16.91 -1.89
N ASN A 55 10.90 -15.76 -2.55
CA ASN A 55 12.09 -15.44 -3.35
C ASN A 55 12.87 -14.22 -2.80
N TYR A 56 12.29 -13.46 -1.87
CA TYR A 56 12.85 -12.19 -1.41
C TYR A 56 12.64 -11.99 0.10
N ASP A 57 13.69 -11.63 0.85
CA ASP A 57 13.53 -11.17 2.24
C ASP A 57 13.16 -9.68 2.27
N LEU A 58 11.86 -9.39 2.22
CA LEU A 58 11.34 -8.03 2.06
C LEU A 58 11.19 -7.24 3.37
N GLY A 59 11.30 -7.89 4.53
CA GLY A 59 10.76 -7.33 5.77
C GLY A 59 9.25 -7.14 5.72
N SER A 60 8.74 -6.08 6.35
CA SER A 60 7.32 -5.76 6.47
C SER A 60 6.72 -5.12 5.20
N GLY A 61 7.56 -4.54 4.33
CA GLY A 61 7.14 -3.76 3.17
C GLY A 61 6.83 -2.29 3.50
N TYR A 62 6.99 -1.86 4.75
CA TYR A 62 6.80 -0.47 5.15
C TYR A 62 8.11 0.32 5.11
N PRO A 63 8.08 1.64 4.84
CA PRO A 63 9.29 2.45 4.80
C PRO A 63 9.95 2.67 6.17
N SER A 64 9.22 2.41 7.25
CA SER A 64 9.72 2.48 8.63
C SER A 64 10.54 1.24 9.03
N ASP A 65 10.54 0.20 8.20
CA ASP A 65 11.29 -1.03 8.44
C ASP A 65 12.62 -0.96 7.69
N SER A 66 13.72 -0.99 8.45
CA SER A 66 15.08 -0.95 7.89
C SER A 66 15.31 -2.08 6.90
N LYS A 67 14.82 -3.29 7.16
CA LYS A 67 14.99 -4.43 6.26
C LYS A 67 14.34 -4.20 4.90
N THR A 68 13.17 -3.55 4.88
CA THR A 68 12.50 -3.17 3.63
C THR A 68 13.32 -2.14 2.84
N ILE A 69 13.87 -1.13 3.53
CA ILE A 69 14.71 -0.12 2.89
C ILE A 69 15.99 -0.74 2.33
N ASP A 70 16.64 -1.61 3.10
CA ASP A 70 17.89 -2.28 2.71
C ASP A 70 17.68 -3.21 1.52
N PHE A 71 16.56 -3.95 1.48
CA PHE A 71 16.18 -4.78 0.35
C PHE A 71 16.06 -3.94 -0.93
N VAL A 72 15.25 -2.87 -0.91
CA VAL A 72 15.01 -2.04 -2.11
C VAL A 72 16.31 -1.36 -2.55
N THR A 73 17.10 -0.84 -1.61
CA THR A 73 18.37 -0.16 -1.90
C THR A 73 19.38 -1.12 -2.53
N SER A 74 19.56 -2.29 -1.91
CA SER A 74 20.50 -3.32 -2.40
C SER A 74 20.09 -3.86 -3.76
N TYR A 75 18.80 -4.18 -3.94
CA TYR A 75 18.28 -4.69 -5.20
C TYR A 75 18.52 -3.67 -6.32
N TYR A 76 18.17 -2.40 -6.10
CA TYR A 76 18.37 -1.36 -7.10
C TYR A 76 19.85 -1.13 -7.40
N ARG A 77 20.72 -1.12 -6.37
CA ARG A 77 22.17 -0.94 -6.53
C ARG A 77 22.78 -2.01 -7.42
N ILE A 78 22.34 -3.26 -7.29
CA ILE A 78 22.87 -4.41 -8.06
C ILE A 78 22.28 -4.44 -9.46
N ASN A 79 20.96 -4.33 -9.58
CA ASN A 79 20.26 -4.60 -10.84
C ASN A 79 20.04 -3.34 -11.71
N GLN A 80 20.24 -2.14 -11.16
CA GLN A 80 19.92 -0.85 -11.79
C GLN A 80 18.45 -0.67 -12.20
N ILE A 81 17.58 -1.59 -11.76
CA ILE A 81 16.14 -1.57 -11.95
C ILE A 81 15.45 -1.92 -10.64
N LEU A 82 14.22 -1.43 -10.46
CA LEU A 82 13.38 -1.83 -9.34
C LEU A 82 12.60 -3.11 -9.69
N PRO A 83 12.36 -4.01 -8.72
CA PRO A 83 11.43 -5.10 -8.91
C PRO A 83 10.03 -4.53 -9.23
N VAL A 84 9.28 -5.21 -10.09
CA VAL A 84 7.95 -4.76 -10.55
C VAL A 84 6.95 -4.52 -9.41
N PHE A 85 7.13 -5.20 -8.28
CA PHE A 85 6.26 -5.06 -7.11
C PHE A 85 6.65 -3.88 -6.19
N VAL A 86 7.76 -3.18 -6.46
CA VAL A 86 8.16 -1.98 -5.71
C VAL A 86 7.50 -0.76 -6.32
N ARG A 87 6.82 0.03 -5.48
CA ARG A 87 6.14 1.25 -5.90
C ARG A 87 7.16 2.35 -6.18
N LYS A 88 7.43 2.62 -7.47
CA LYS A 88 8.34 3.69 -7.90
C LYS A 88 7.90 5.07 -7.40
N SER A 89 6.61 5.37 -7.38
CA SER A 89 6.07 6.69 -6.99
C SER A 89 6.21 7.03 -5.49
N TRP A 90 6.60 6.07 -4.65
CA TRP A 90 6.72 6.28 -3.22
C TRP A 90 7.94 7.16 -2.89
N LYS A 91 7.76 8.18 -2.03
CA LYS A 91 8.83 9.10 -1.61
C LYS A 91 10.11 8.38 -1.11
N PRO A 92 10.04 7.33 -0.26
CA PRO A 92 11.21 6.57 0.15
C PRO A 92 11.95 5.94 -1.05
N THR A 93 11.22 5.34 -1.98
CA THR A 93 11.78 4.79 -3.22
C THR A 93 12.44 5.87 -4.07
N GLN A 94 11.77 7.02 -4.26
CA GLN A 94 12.33 8.16 -4.99
C GLN A 94 13.62 8.69 -4.36
N LYS A 95 13.71 8.74 -3.02
CA LYS A 95 14.95 9.10 -2.32
C LYS A 95 16.09 8.12 -2.60
N ILE A 96 15.81 6.83 -2.66
CA ILE A 96 16.80 5.79 -3.00
C ILE A 96 17.30 6.00 -4.44
N LEU A 97 16.39 6.26 -5.39
CA LEU A 97 16.74 6.52 -6.79
C LEU A 97 17.56 7.81 -6.94
N ASN A 98 17.16 8.88 -6.25
CA ASN A 98 17.82 10.19 -6.36
C ASN A 98 19.16 10.26 -5.63
N LYS A 99 19.41 9.43 -4.61
CA LYS A 99 20.72 9.32 -3.95
C LYS A 99 21.85 8.88 -4.89
N LYS A 100 21.53 8.34 -6.07
CA LYS A 100 22.49 7.95 -7.10
C LYS A 100 22.69 9.04 -8.17
N LEU A 101 21.88 10.11 -8.15
CA LEU A 101 22.01 11.27 -9.04
C LEU A 101 22.95 12.35 -8.47
N LEU A 102 23.57 12.06 -7.33
CA LEU A 102 24.70 12.78 -6.72
C LEU A 102 25.86 11.79 -6.60
#